data_AF-A0A6N7V483-F1
#
_entry.id   AF-A0A6N7V483-F1
#
_cell.length_a   1.000
_cell.length_b   1.000
_cell.length_c   1.000
_cell.angle_alpha   90.00
_cell.angle_beta   90.00
_cell.angle_gamma   90.00
#
_symmetry.space_group_name_H-M   'P 1'
#
loop_
_entity.id
_entity.type
_entity.pdbx_description
1 polymer ?
#
loop_
_entity_poly.entity_id
_entity_poly.type
_entity_poly.pdbx_seq_one_letter_code
_entity_poly.pdbx_strand_id
1 'polypeptide(L)'
;MERGYMNKLQLLITDIDGTLLNTQKQISKQTLDYLIHLQQNNVVIALCSGRIPAELQSLVNQLQLDKYGGYIIHTNGAGIINCKMMLVYL
;
A
#
# COMPACT_ATOMS: atom_id res chain seq x y z
N MET A 1 -25.72 -22.48 -1.47
CA MET A 1 -24.80 -22.90 -0.40
C MET A 1 -23.52 -23.31 -1.11
N GLU A 2 -22.37 -22.64 -1.12
CA GLU A 2 -21.73 -21.71 -0.19
C GLU A 2 -21.02 -20.58 -0.98
N ARG A 3 -21.59 -19.37 -1.01
CA ARG A 3 -20.86 -18.13 -1.38
C ARG A 3 -20.11 -17.52 -0.18
N GLY A 4 -20.06 -18.24 0.96
CA GLY A 4 -19.79 -17.67 2.28
C GLY A 4 -18.32 -17.58 2.70
N TYR A 5 -17.36 -18.05 1.88
CA TYR A 5 -15.96 -18.17 2.33
C TYR A 5 -14.89 -17.77 1.30
N MET A 6 -15.26 -17.22 0.14
CA MET A 6 -14.29 -16.86 -0.91
C MET A 6 -13.85 -15.40 -0.83
N ASN A 7 -12.78 -15.22 -0.03
CA ASN A 7 -11.89 -14.07 0.16
C ASN A 7 -12.27 -13.08 1.26
N LYS A 8 -12.06 -13.53 2.50
CA LYS A 8 -12.00 -12.71 3.74
C LYS A 8 -10.74 -11.83 3.82
N LEU A 9 -10.08 -11.54 2.70
CA LEU A 9 -8.90 -10.69 2.69
C LEU A 9 -9.37 -9.24 2.75
N GLN A 10 -9.14 -8.59 3.89
CA GLN A 10 -9.57 -7.20 4.11
C GLN A 10 -8.38 -6.23 4.14
N LEU A 11 -7.20 -6.73 4.46
CA LEU A 11 -5.98 -5.94 4.62
C LEU A 11 -4.78 -6.73 4.11
N LEU A 12 -3.94 -6.08 3.31
CA LEU A 12 -2.62 -6.55 2.94
C LEU A 12 -1.60 -5.51 3.42
N ILE A 13 -0.63 -5.97 4.22
CA ILE A 13 0.49 -5.16 4.68
C ILE A 13 1.76 -5.74 4.06
N THR A 14 2.58 -4.90 3.44
CA THR A 14 3.86 -5.33 2.84
C THR A 14 5.00 -4.44 3.28
N ASP A 15 6.15 -5.06 3.50
CA ASP A 15 7.42 -4.35 3.51
C ASP A 15 7.76 -3.83 2.09
N ILE A 16 8.68 -2.87 2.00
CA ILE A 16 9.08 -2.21 0.76
C ILE A 16 10.39 -2.79 0.21
N ASP A 17 11.48 -2.63 0.96
CA ASP A 17 12.83 -2.84 0.44
C ASP A 17 13.24 -4.31 0.49
N GLY A 18 13.35 -4.95 -0.67
CA GLY A 18 13.59 -6.40 -0.75
C GLY A 18 12.32 -7.24 -0.66
N THR A 19 11.16 -6.60 -0.59
CA THR A 19 9.84 -7.25 -0.58
C THR A 19 8.99 -6.76 -1.75
N LEU A 20 8.40 -5.56 -1.66
CA LEU A 20 7.58 -4.98 -2.74
C LEU A 20 8.43 -4.54 -3.93
N LEU A 21 9.60 -3.97 -3.64
CA LEU A 21 10.52 -3.48 -4.66
C LEU A 21 11.49 -4.58 -5.08
N ASN A 22 11.69 -4.69 -6.39
CA ASN A 22 12.74 -5.52 -6.96
C ASN A 22 14.14 -4.92 -6.68
N THR A 23 15.18 -5.59 -7.18
CA THR A 23 16.57 -5.15 -7.02
C THR A 23 16.88 -3.81 -7.71
N GLN A 24 16.05 -3.38 -8.66
CA GLN A 24 16.12 -2.05 -9.30
C GLN A 24 15.32 -0.98 -8.53
N LYS A 25 14.80 -1.30 -7.33
CA LYS A 25 13.96 -0.42 -6.50
C LYS A 25 12.65 -0.01 -7.19
N GLN A 26 12.08 -0.90 -8.01
CA GLN A 26 10.84 -0.67 -8.76
C GLN A 26 9.76 -1.69 -8.36
N ILE A 27 8.50 -1.27 -8.46
CA ILE A 27 7.34 -2.18 -8.45
C ILE A 27 7.20 -2.76 -9.84
N SER A 28 7.11 -4.09 -9.97
CA SER A 28 6.80 -4.70 -11.27
C SER A 28 5.41 -4.30 -11.75
N LYS A 29 5.21 -4.21 -13.07
CA LYS A 29 3.89 -3.90 -13.63
C LYS A 29 2.81 -4.88 -13.15
N GLN A 30 3.13 -6.17 -13.14
CA GLN A 30 2.20 -7.21 -12.68
C GLN A 30 1.80 -7.01 -11.21
N THR A 31 2.77 -6.74 -10.34
CA THR A 31 2.52 -6.50 -8.90
C THR A 31 1.67 -5.24 -8.72
N LEU A 32 2.01 -4.16 -9.42
CA LEU A 32 1.26 -2.91 -9.37
C LEU A 32 -0.21 -3.12 -9.80
N ASP A 33 -0.43 -3.73 -10.96
CA ASP A 33 -1.76 -3.98 -11.50
C ASP A 33 -2.60 -4.86 -10.55
N TYR A 34 -1.98 -5.86 -9.93
CA TYR A 34 -2.65 -6.73 -8.96
C TYR A 34 -3.00 -6.01 -7.65
N LEU A 35 -2.11 -5.18 -7.10
CA LEU A 35 -2.39 -4.39 -5.90
C LEU A 35 -3.52 -3.38 -6.14
N ILE A 36 -3.57 -2.75 -7.31
CA ILE A 36 -4.69 -1.90 -7.71
C ILE A 36 -5.99 -2.71 -7.79
N HIS A 37 -5.95 -3.92 -8.38
CA HIS A 37 -7.12 -4.80 -8.44
C HIS A 37 -7.64 -5.19 -7.04
N LEU A 38 -6.75 -5.51 -6.10
CA LEU A 38 -7.14 -5.79 -4.72
C LEU A 38 -7.84 -4.60 -4.07
N GLN A 39 -7.31 -3.38 -4.26
CA GLN A 39 -7.94 -2.15 -3.75
C GLN A 39 -9.33 -1.89 -4.35
N GLN A 40 -9.50 -2.13 -5.65
CA GLN A 40 -10.81 -2.05 -6.32
C GLN A 40 -11.83 -3.05 -5.75
N ASN A 41 -11.35 -4.15 -5.16
CA ASN A 41 -12.16 -5.16 -4.50
C ASN A 41 -12.22 -4.96 -2.96
N ASN A 42 -12.01 -3.73 -2.49
CA ASN A 42 -12.12 -3.32 -1.08
C ASN A 42 -11.09 -3.95 -0.13
N VAL A 43 -9.95 -4.42 -0.65
CA VAL A 43 -8.81 -4.79 0.19
C VAL A 43 -8.00 -3.52 0.49
N VAL A 44 -7.83 -3.21 1.77
CA VAL A 44 -6.98 -2.09 2.19
C VAL A 44 -5.52 -2.50 2.05
N ILE A 45 -4.69 -1.61 1.50
CA ILE A 45 -3.25 -1.81 1.40
C ILE A 45 -2.53 -0.89 2.39
N ALA A 46 -1.55 -1.44 3.11
CA ALA A 46 -0.64 -0.67 3.96
C ALA A 46 0.82 -0.97 3.59
N LEU A 47 1.62 0.09 3.39
CA LEU A 47 3.07 -0.06 3.27
C LEU A 47 3.70 0.03 4.65
N CYS A 48 4.56 -0.93 4.99
CA CYS A 48 5.37 -0.90 6.21
C CYS A 48 6.83 -0.64 5.84
N SER A 49 7.46 0.38 6.43
CA SER A 49 8.81 0.76 6.06
C SER A 49 9.57 1.50 7.17
N GLY A 50 10.90 1.37 7.13
CA GLY A 50 11.82 2.22 7.87
C GLY A 50 11.94 3.65 7.33
N ARG A 51 11.51 3.88 6.08
CA ARG A 51 11.56 5.17 5.40
C ARG A 51 10.69 6.22 6.08
N ILE A 52 11.03 7.49 5.93
CA ILE A 52 10.18 8.61 6.37
C ILE A 52 9.03 8.83 5.35
N PRO A 53 7.92 9.48 5.74
CA PRO A 53 6.76 9.66 4.85
C PRO A 53 7.08 10.25 3.47
N ALA A 54 7.95 11.26 3.41
CA ALA A 54 8.35 11.91 2.17
C ALA A 54 8.98 10.94 1.14
N GLU A 55 9.76 9.96 1.60
CA GLU A 55 10.38 8.95 0.74
C GLU A 55 9.38 7.92 0.19
N LEU A 56 8.18 7.86 0.77
CA LEU A 56 7.11 6.95 0.37
C LEU A 56 6.14 7.58 -0.64
N GLN A 57 6.20 8.90 -0.85
CA GLN A 57 5.22 9.63 -1.66
C GLN A 57 5.07 9.07 -3.08
N SER A 58 6.18 8.73 -3.73
CA SER A 58 6.16 8.16 -5.09
C SER A 58 5.42 6.82 -5.12
N LEU A 59 5.59 5.98 -4.09
CA LEU A 59 4.92 4.69 -3.99
C LEU A 59 3.44 4.83 -3.64
N VAL A 60 3.10 5.75 -2.74
CA VAL A 60 1.72 6.13 -2.40
C VAL A 60 0.96 6.53 -3.66
N ASN A 61 1.55 7.39 -4.50
CA ASN A 61 0.96 7.86 -5.75
C ASN A 61 0.81 6.73 -6.78
N GLN A 62 1.85 5.93 -6.99
CA GLN A 62 1.81 4.80 -7.94
C GLN A 62 0.71 3.80 -7.56
N LEU A 63 0.60 3.47 -6.27
CA LEU A 63 -0.41 2.55 -5.73
C LEU A 63 -1.77 3.21 -5.51
N GLN A 64 -1.92 4.52 -5.71
CA GLN A 64 -3.17 5.26 -5.49
C GLN A 64 -3.74 5.05 -4.08
N LEU A 65 -2.88 4.96 -3.06
CA LEU A 65 -3.32 4.65 -1.69
C LEU A 65 -4.23 5.75 -1.12
N ASP A 66 -4.02 7.00 -1.53
CA ASP A 66 -4.87 8.15 -1.23
C ASP A 66 -6.30 7.95 -1.73
N LYS A 67 -6.45 7.44 -2.96
CA LYS A 67 -7.74 7.18 -3.59
C LYS A 67 -8.50 6.03 -2.92
N TYR A 68 -7.80 4.96 -2.58
CA TYR A 68 -8.41 3.73 -2.08
C TYR A 68 -8.41 3.59 -0.55
N GLY A 69 -7.90 4.58 0.19
CA GLY A 69 -7.89 4.55 1.67
C GLY A 69 -6.81 3.66 2.27
N GLY A 70 -5.68 3.55 1.59
CA GLY A 70 -4.49 2.86 2.07
C GLY A 70 -3.73 3.65 3.14
N TYR A 71 -2.73 2.98 3.72
CA TYR A 71 -1.94 3.49 4.83
C TYR A 71 -0.44 3.39 4.55
N ILE A 72 0.33 4.22 5.25
CA ILE A 72 1.77 4.02 5.41
C ILE A 72 2.11 3.92 6.91
N ILE A 73 2.87 2.90 7.27
CA ILE A 73 3.52 2.70 8.56
C ILE A 73 4.99 3.03 8.31
N HIS A 74 5.46 4.13 8.87
CA HIS A 74 6.75 4.73 8.50
C HIS A 74 7.71 4.80 9.68
N THR A 75 8.99 5.08 9.40
CA THR A 75 10.02 5.26 10.43
C THR A 75 10.06 4.07 11.40
N ASN A 76 10.05 2.86 10.86
CA ASN A 76 10.03 1.60 11.61
C ASN A 76 8.85 1.48 12.59
N GLY A 77 7.71 2.07 12.24
CA GLY A 77 6.48 2.02 13.04
C GLY A 77 6.32 3.18 14.02
N ALA A 78 7.16 4.22 13.97
CA ALA A 78 7.00 5.40 14.81
C ALA A 78 5.71 6.19 14.50
N GLY A 79 5.12 6.01 13.32
CA GLY A 79 3.87 6.64 12.94
C GLY A 79 3.10 5.87 11.88
N ILE A 80 1.79 6.12 11.85
CA ILE A 80 0.85 5.58 10.87
C ILE A 80 0.08 6.76 10.26
N ILE A 81 0.03 6.81 8.93
CA ILE A 81 -0.69 7.84 8.19
C ILE A 81 -1.76 7.17 7.33
N ASN A 82 -2.98 7.67 7.41
CA ASN A 82 -4.04 7.37 6.46
C ASN A 82 -3.85 8.25 5.21
N CYS A 83 -3.56 7.65 4.07
CA CYS A 83 -3.23 8.39 2.84
C CYS A 83 -4.43 9.17 2.27
N LYS A 84 -5.67 8.79 2.60
CA LYS A 84 -6.88 9.49 2.11
C LYS A 84 -7.13 10.83 2.81
N MET A 85 -6.63 11.00 4.04
CA MET A 85 -6.75 12.25 4.79
C MET A 85 -5.61 13.24 4.51
N MET A 86 -4.68 12.88 3.63
CA MET A 86 -3.51 13.69 3.34
C MET A 86 -3.92 14.83 2.39
N LEU A 87 -4.33 15.95 2.97
CA LEU A 87 -4.35 17.24 2.25
C LEU A 87 -2.91 17.54 1.84
N VAL A 88 -2.73 17.77 0.54
CA VAL A 88 -1.47 18.04 -0.18
C VAL A 88 -0.55 18.99 0.62
N TYR A 89 0.35 18.42 1.42
CA TYR A 89 1.47 19.10 2.09
C TYR A 89 2.62 18.11 2.31
N LEU A 90 3.26 17.69 1.23
CA LEU A 90 4.60 17.12 1.19
C LEU A 90 5.33 17.71 -0.02
#